data_AF-A0A2E2QQH7-F1
#
_entry.id   AF-A0A2E2QQH7-F1
#
_cell.length_a   1.000
_cell.length_b   1.000
_cell.length_c   1.000
_cell.angle_alpha   90.00
_cell.angle_beta   90.00
_cell.angle_gamma   90.00
#
_symmetry.space_group_name_H-M   'P 1'
#
loop_
_entity.id
_entity.type
_entity.pdbx_description
1 polymer ?
#
loop_
_entity_poly.entity_id
_entity_poly.type
_entity_poly.pdbx_seq_one_letter_code
_entity_poly.pdbx_strand_id
1 'polypeptide(L)' 'LNTIHNLRFYQNLMSGLRGAIEAGTLSDFVTDFYAQCGETVPPLGNV' A
#
# COMPACT_ATOMS: atom_id res chain seq x y z
N LEU A 1 13.36 -15.00 12.09
CA LEU A 1 11.96 -14.65 11.78
C LEU A 1 11.80 -13.43 10.87
N ASN A 2 12.85 -12.70 10.46
CA ASN A 2 12.62 -11.41 9.77
C ASN A 2 12.52 -11.50 8.24
N THR A 3 13.22 -12.43 7.58
CA THR A 3 13.30 -12.41 6.11
C THR A 3 12.03 -12.90 5.41
N ILE A 4 11.54 -14.10 5.75
CA ILE A 4 10.37 -14.69 5.07
C ILE A 4 9.07 -13.94 5.42
N HIS A 5 8.95 -13.45 6.65
CA HIS A 5 7.77 -12.68 7.09
C HIS A 5 7.70 -11.33 6.36
N ASN A 6 8.83 -10.62 6.24
CA ASN A 6 8.89 -9.38 5.47
C ASN A 6 8.59 -9.64 3.99
N LEU A 7 9.18 -10.70 3.41
CA LEU A 7 8.91 -11.04 2.02
C LEU A 7 7.42 -11.33 1.77
N ARG A 8 6.75 -12.05 2.68
CA ARG A 8 5.32 -12.32 2.52
C ARG A 8 4.47 -11.06 2.68
N PHE A 9 4.82 -10.20 3.63
CA PHE A 9 4.18 -8.89 3.78
C PHE A 9 4.28 -8.07 2.50
N TYR A 10 5.50 -7.89 1.96
CA TYR A 10 5.70 -7.12 0.73
C TYR A 10 5.07 -7.75 -0.49
N GLN A 11 5.05 -9.09 -0.60
CA GLN A 11 4.34 -9.77 -1.68
C GLN A 11 2.84 -9.47 -1.64
N ASN A 12 2.22 -9.53 -0.47
CA ASN A 12 0.80 -9.19 -0.30
C ASN A 12 0.54 -7.71 -0.60
N LEU A 13 1.37 -6.81 -0.08
CA LEU A 13 1.28 -5.37 -0.31
C LEU A 13 1.33 -5.05 -1.81
N MET A 14 2.30 -5.61 -2.52
CA MET A 14 2.47 -5.38 -3.96
C MET A 14 1.38 -6.05 -4.80
N SER A 15 0.81 -7.16 -4.33
CA SER A 15 -0.36 -7.77 -4.98
C SER A 15 -1.59 -6.86 -4.88
N GLY A 16 -1.86 -6.29 -3.70
CA GLY A 16 -2.95 -5.34 -3.51
C GLY A 16 -2.75 -4.07 -4.35
N LEU A 17 -1.53 -3.53 -4.34
CA LEU A 17 -1.17 -2.36 -5.13
C LEU A 17 -1.42 -2.58 -6.63
N ARG A 18 -0.98 -3.71 -7.20
CA ARG A 18 -1.24 -4.02 -8.62
C ARG A 18 -2.73 -4.13 -8.92
N GLY A 19 -3.49 -4.83 -8.07
CA GLY A 19 -4.94 -4.94 -8.25
C GLY A 19 -5.66 -3.59 -8.22
N ALA A 20 -5.25 -2.68 -7.34
CA ALA A 20 -5.82 -1.33 -7.27
C ALA A 20 -5.48 -0.48 -8.50
N ILE A 21 -4.29 -0.64 -9.07
CA ILE A 21 -3.92 0.01 -10.34
C ILE A 21 -4.79 -0.52 -11.48
N GLU A 22 -4.93 -1.84 -11.61
CA GLU A 22 -5.74 -2.48 -12.65
C GLU A 22 -7.22 -2.08 -12.56
N ALA A 23 -7.76 -1.93 -11.34
CA ALA A 23 -9.14 -1.51 -11.10
C ALA A 23 -9.34 0.01 -11.17
N GLY A 24 -8.29 0.81 -11.26
CA GLY A 24 -8.37 2.28 -11.21
C GLY A 24 -8.71 2.85 -9.82
N THR A 25 -8.52 2.07 -8.76
CA THR A 25 -8.85 2.42 -7.35
C THR A 25 -7.61 2.66 -6.49
N LEU A 26 -6.51 3.09 -7.11
CA LEU A 26 -5.22 3.31 -6.43
C LEU A 26 -5.33 4.28 -5.24
N SER A 27 -6.07 5.39 -5.39
CA SER A 27 -6.23 6.37 -4.30
C SER A 27 -6.92 5.79 -3.06
N ASP A 28 -7.92 4.92 -3.26
CA ASP A 28 -8.64 4.27 -2.17
C ASP A 28 -7.72 3.29 -1.44
N PHE A 29 -6.95 2.50 -2.19
CA PHE A 29 -5.97 1.57 -1.62
C PHE A 29 -4.91 2.29 -0.76
N VAL A 30 -4.40 3.43 -1.23
CA VAL A 30 -3.42 4.24 -0.46
C VAL A 30 -4.06 4.77 0.82
N THR A 31 -5.31 5.25 0.75
CA THR A 31 -6.04 5.76 1.90
C THR A 31 -6.23 4.68 2.97
N ASP A 32 -6.69 3.50 2.57
CA ASP A 32 -6.89 2.38 3.48
C ASP A 32 -5.57 1.88 4.08
N PHE A 33 -4.49 1.86 3.29
CA PHE A 33 -3.17 1.46 3.75
C PHE A 33 -2.66 2.38 4.87
N TYR A 34 -2.71 3.70 4.67
CA TYR A 34 -2.28 4.66 5.69
C TYR A 34 -3.20 4.64 6.93
N ALA A 35 -4.51 4.45 6.74
CA ALA A 35 -5.45 4.29 7.85
C ALA A 35 -5.10 3.07 8.73
N GLN A 36 -4.68 1.95 8.13
CA GLN A 36 -4.19 0.78 8.87
C GLN A 36 -2.90 1.05 9.64
N CYS A 37 -2.05 1.94 9.13
CA CYS A 37 -0.85 2.42 9.83
C CYS A 37 -1.18 3.43 10.94
N GLY A 38 -2.43 3.88 11.08
CA GLY A 38 -2.81 4.96 12.01
C GLY A 38 -2.33 6.34 11.56
N GLU A 39 -2.04 6.47 10.26
CA GLU A 39 -1.49 7.68 9.64
C GLU A 39 -2.46 8.23 8.58
N THR A 40 -2.25 9.49 8.19
CA THR A 40 -2.98 10.10 7.07
C THR A 40 -2.13 10.06 5.81
N VAL A 41 -2.77 9.94 4.64
CA VAL A 41 -2.07 9.99 3.36
C VAL A 41 -1.29 11.30 3.25
N PRO A 42 0.05 11.26 3.03
CA PRO A 42 0.84 12.46 2.88
C PRO A 42 0.44 13.22 1.60
N PRO A 43 0.55 14.56 1.59
CA PRO A 43 0.31 15.33 0.37
C PRO A 43 1.30 14.90 -0.71
N LEU A 44 0.85 14.92 -1.98
CA LEU A 44 1.73 14.72 -3.11
C LEU A 44 2.81 15.82 -3.07
N GLY A 45 4.07 15.43 -2.84
CA GLY A 45 5.18 16.35 -2.85
C GLY A 45 5.31 17.01 -4.22
N ASN A 46 5.59 18.31 -4.25
CA ASN A 46 5.90 19.01 -5.49
C ASN A 46 7.22 18.45 -6.04
N VAL A 47 7.16 17.72 -7.15
CA VAL A 47 8.33 17.26 -7.91
C VAL A 47 8.65 18.27 -9.00
#